data_AF-A0A2E6XQ19-F1
#
_entry.id   AF-A0A2E6XQ19-F1
#
_cell.length_a   1.000
_cell.length_b   1.000
_cell.length_c   1.000
_cell.angle_alpha   90.00
_cell.angle_beta   90.00
_cell.angle_gamma   90.00
#
_symmetry.space_group_name_H-M   'P 1'
#
loop_
_entity.id
_entity.type
_entity.pdbx_description
1 polymer ?
#
loop_
_entity_poly.entity_id
_entity_poly.type
_entity_poly.pdbx_seq_one_letter_code
_entity_poly.pdbx_strand_id
1 'polypeptide(L)'
;MTQKPQEFPIAKARDLVKDLYLPNPWIYWSDFLLSAGVGWGAFIIIFRVPQFSFEQGFSFFIAVLALYRAALFIHEIAHFKKGSFVVFRKVWNLICGYPLMIPIFLYQSVHFDHHKQNFYGTQKDGEYFPFASKGRLFIALHIVFSIFIPIIFFFRFVVLTPLSYLHSGLRNFLIQKISSLNIDLNYQRARSSLAQTKGWQIQEILTCIYGMSFIGLIKFKIMPAKSLIIWYCLLTSVFIVNSIRTLAAHRYLNTNENELSFTDQMLDSINNPGNRWITPLWAPVGLRYHATHHLFPDLPYHVLGKAHRRLLKNLGKDSLYGKTVFSGLWPVISQLWKYSGKQKLIC
;
A
#
# COMPACT_ATOMS: atom_id res chain seq x y z
N MET A 1 -36.19 -23.14 0.32
CA MET A 1 -35.58 -22.90 -1.01
C MET A 1 -34.25 -22.22 -0.79
N THR A 2 -33.15 -22.97 -0.81
CA THR A 2 -31.79 -22.44 -0.76
C THR A 2 -31.51 -21.72 -2.07
N GLN A 3 -31.59 -20.39 -2.09
CA GLN A 3 -31.11 -19.61 -3.23
C GLN A 3 -29.64 -19.98 -3.45
N LYS A 4 -29.31 -20.50 -4.64
CA LYS A 4 -27.91 -20.63 -5.06
C LYS A 4 -27.24 -19.25 -4.87
N PRO A 5 -26.05 -19.19 -4.24
CA PRO A 5 -25.35 -17.92 -4.10
C PRO A 5 -25.17 -17.30 -5.49
N GLN A 6 -25.60 -16.05 -5.62
CA GLN A 6 -25.52 -15.33 -6.88
C GLN A 6 -24.04 -15.12 -7.23
N GLU A 7 -23.57 -15.70 -8.35
CA GLU A 7 -22.20 -15.52 -8.80
C GLU A 7 -22.02 -14.21 -9.58
N PHE A 8 -20.85 -13.59 -9.44
CA PHE A 8 -20.52 -12.39 -10.18
C PHE A 8 -20.23 -12.71 -11.68
N PRO A 9 -20.87 -12.03 -12.65
CA PRO A 9 -20.70 -12.31 -14.07
C PRO A 9 -19.38 -11.73 -14.63
N ILE A 10 -18.24 -12.34 -14.27
CA ILE A 10 -16.89 -11.84 -14.59
C ILE A 10 -16.62 -11.73 -16.10
N ALA A 11 -17.14 -12.63 -16.93
CA ALA A 11 -16.95 -12.57 -18.38
C ALA A 11 -17.55 -11.29 -18.98
N LYS A 12 -18.80 -10.99 -18.63
CA LYS A 12 -19.48 -9.74 -19.02
C LYS A 12 -18.72 -8.51 -18.49
N ALA A 13 -18.22 -8.57 -17.26
CA ALA A 13 -17.46 -7.49 -16.67
C ALA A 13 -16.12 -7.24 -17.40
N ARG A 14 -15.41 -8.29 -17.81
CA ARG A 14 -14.19 -8.21 -18.64
C ARG A 14 -14.46 -7.54 -19.99
N ASP A 15 -15.57 -7.90 -20.65
CA ASP A 15 -15.94 -7.31 -21.93
C ASP A 15 -16.16 -5.79 -21.88
N LEU A 16 -16.65 -5.28 -20.74
CA LEU A 16 -16.89 -3.84 -20.54
C LEU A 16 -15.60 -3.00 -20.39
N VAL A 17 -14.47 -3.65 -20.07
CA VAL A 17 -13.20 -2.98 -19.76
C VAL A 17 -12.02 -3.40 -20.64
N LYS A 18 -12.24 -4.29 -21.61
CA LYS A 18 -11.18 -4.88 -22.46
C LYS A 18 -10.34 -3.86 -23.24
N ASP A 19 -10.90 -2.71 -23.57
CA ASP A 19 -10.19 -1.60 -24.24
C ASP A 19 -9.32 -0.74 -23.31
N LEU A 20 -9.31 -1.01 -22.00
CA LEU A 20 -8.66 -0.15 -21.01
C LEU A 20 -7.28 -0.64 -20.55
N TYR A 21 -6.81 -1.81 -21.02
CA TYR A 21 -5.59 -2.45 -20.53
C TYR A 21 -4.27 -1.82 -20.99
N LEU A 22 -4.30 -0.84 -21.90
CA LEU A 22 -3.09 -0.21 -22.40
C LEU A 22 -2.63 0.92 -21.44
N PRO A 23 -1.50 0.78 -20.74
CA PRO A 23 -0.98 1.84 -19.88
C PRO A 23 -0.44 3.00 -20.72
N ASN A 24 -0.72 4.23 -20.31
CA ASN A 24 -0.11 5.43 -20.88
C ASN A 24 1.16 5.83 -20.08
N PRO A 25 2.38 5.62 -20.60
CA PRO A 25 3.62 5.89 -19.86
C PRO A 25 3.80 7.36 -19.46
N TRP A 26 3.27 8.31 -20.25
CA TRP A 26 3.39 9.73 -19.95
C TRP A 26 2.66 10.08 -18.67
N ILE A 27 1.47 9.51 -18.44
CA ILE A 27 0.71 9.70 -17.20
C ILE A 27 1.49 9.13 -16.00
N TYR A 28 2.10 7.96 -16.13
CA TYR A 28 2.92 7.38 -15.06
C TYR A 28 4.11 8.28 -14.72
N TRP A 29 4.90 8.67 -15.72
CA TRP A 29 6.09 9.50 -15.51
C TRP A 29 5.75 10.88 -14.99
N SER A 30 4.78 11.58 -15.59
CA SER A 30 4.42 12.94 -15.19
C SER A 30 3.86 12.97 -13.77
N ASP A 31 2.93 12.05 -13.44
CA ASP A 31 2.32 12.01 -12.12
C ASP A 31 3.33 11.63 -11.03
N PHE A 32 4.16 10.62 -11.29
CA PHE A 32 5.19 10.20 -10.36
C PHE A 32 6.25 11.31 -10.13
N LEU A 33 6.84 11.84 -11.20
CA LEU A 33 7.91 12.84 -11.08
C LEU A 33 7.40 14.16 -10.51
N LEU A 34 6.17 14.58 -10.84
CA LEU A 34 5.58 15.77 -10.25
C LEU A 34 5.31 15.56 -8.75
N SER A 35 4.73 14.41 -8.37
CA SER A 35 4.46 14.09 -6.97
C SER A 35 5.75 14.01 -6.16
N ALA A 36 6.77 13.33 -6.68
CA ALA A 36 8.07 13.22 -6.02
C ALA A 36 8.80 14.57 -5.97
N GLY A 37 8.78 15.35 -7.05
CA GLY A 37 9.41 16.67 -7.14
C GLY A 37 8.78 17.68 -6.17
N VAL A 38 7.46 17.75 -6.13
CA VAL A 38 6.73 18.58 -5.15
C VAL A 38 7.03 18.10 -3.73
N GLY A 39 7.01 16.79 -3.50
CA GLY A 39 7.25 16.20 -2.19
C GLY A 39 8.63 16.49 -1.63
N TRP A 40 9.68 16.19 -2.40
CA TRP A 40 11.06 16.46 -1.99
C TRP A 40 11.39 17.96 -1.98
N GLY A 41 10.83 18.74 -2.91
CA GLY A 41 10.96 20.18 -2.92
C GLY A 41 10.39 20.81 -1.65
N ALA A 42 9.17 20.42 -1.26
CA ALA A 42 8.55 20.85 0.00
C ALA A 42 9.34 20.37 1.21
N PHE A 43 9.87 19.14 1.20
CA PHE A 43 10.74 18.63 2.25
C PHE A 43 11.99 19.49 2.44
N ILE A 44 12.62 19.94 1.35
CA ILE A 44 13.79 20.84 1.41
C ILE A 44 13.40 22.22 1.97
N ILE A 45 12.23 22.75 1.60
CA ILE A 45 11.74 24.06 2.08
C ILE A 45 11.59 24.08 3.61
N ILE A 46 11.20 22.97 4.25
CA ILE A 46 11.09 22.85 5.73
C ILE A 46 12.38 23.29 6.44
N PHE A 47 13.54 23.12 5.82
CA PHE A 47 14.84 23.49 6.38
C PHE A 47 15.26 24.94 6.09
N ARG A 48 14.57 25.63 5.19
CA ARG A 48 14.86 27.00 4.75
C ARG A 48 13.96 28.06 5.36
N VAL A 49 12.87 27.65 6.00
CA VAL A 49 11.91 28.54 6.67
C VAL A 49 12.11 28.52 8.19
N PRO A 50 11.63 29.54 8.93
CA PRO A 50 11.75 29.57 10.38
C PRO A 50 11.12 28.35 11.05
N GLN A 51 11.75 27.87 12.12
CA GLN A 51 11.26 26.71 12.85
C GLN A 51 9.91 27.01 13.51
N PHE A 52 8.99 26.04 13.45
CA PHE A 52 7.61 26.15 13.94
C PHE A 52 6.76 27.26 13.29
N SER A 53 7.19 27.78 12.14
CA SER A 53 6.39 28.69 11.34
C SER A 53 5.22 27.98 10.64
N PHE A 54 4.21 28.76 10.26
CA PHE A 54 3.10 28.26 9.46
C PHE A 54 3.59 27.67 8.13
N GLU A 55 4.56 28.32 7.49
CA GLU A 55 5.20 27.89 6.25
C GLU A 55 5.90 26.55 6.40
N GLN A 56 6.52 26.30 7.56
CA GLN A 56 7.15 25.00 7.86
C GLN A 56 6.10 23.90 7.96
N GLY A 57 5.02 24.14 8.72
CA GLY A 57 3.92 23.19 8.88
C GLY A 57 3.20 22.90 7.56
N PHE A 58 2.95 23.94 6.77
CA PHE A 58 2.33 23.79 5.45
C PHE A 58 3.23 23.03 4.47
N SER A 59 4.53 23.33 4.43
CA SER A 59 5.49 22.60 3.59
C SER A 59 5.60 21.13 4.01
N PHE A 60 5.57 20.85 5.31
CA PHE A 60 5.54 19.48 5.83
C PHE A 60 4.28 18.73 5.37
N PHE A 61 3.11 19.36 5.47
CA PHE A 61 1.85 18.76 5.02
C PHE A 61 1.86 18.44 3.51
N ILE A 62 2.35 19.37 2.68
CA ILE A 62 2.52 19.14 1.24
C ILE A 62 3.50 17.99 0.97
N ALA A 63 4.63 17.95 1.69
CA ALA A 63 5.61 16.88 1.57
C ALA A 63 4.99 15.51 1.88
N VAL A 64 4.22 15.40 2.97
CA VAL A 64 3.52 14.16 3.35
C VAL A 64 2.58 13.68 2.24
N LEU A 65 1.66 14.53 1.76
CA LEU A 65 0.67 14.11 0.76
C LEU A 65 1.29 13.77 -0.59
N ALA A 66 2.27 14.57 -1.04
CA ALA A 66 2.93 14.37 -2.32
C ALA A 66 3.83 13.12 -2.31
N LEU A 67 4.62 12.91 -1.24
CA LEU A 67 5.45 11.71 -1.10
C LEU A 67 4.61 10.46 -0.81
N TYR A 68 3.48 10.57 -0.11
CA TYR A 68 2.53 9.47 0.03
C TYR A 68 1.99 9.02 -1.33
N ARG A 69 1.56 9.97 -2.17
CA ARG A 69 1.14 9.66 -3.55
C ARG A 69 2.26 9.03 -4.36
N ALA A 70 3.46 9.59 -4.32
CA ALA A 70 4.62 9.06 -5.04
C ALA A 70 4.99 7.65 -4.56
N ALA A 71 4.96 7.41 -3.24
CA ALA A 71 5.24 6.12 -2.63
C ALA A 71 4.21 5.05 -3.05
N LEU A 72 2.94 5.41 -3.20
CA LEU A 72 1.90 4.45 -3.58
C LEU A 72 1.95 3.96 -5.02
N PHE A 73 2.82 4.52 -5.88
CA PHE A 73 3.14 3.87 -7.15
C PHE A 73 3.78 2.49 -6.98
N ILE A 74 4.29 2.14 -5.79
CA ILE A 74 4.73 0.77 -5.48
C ILE A 74 3.62 -0.26 -5.73
N HIS A 75 2.35 0.14 -5.57
CA HIS A 75 1.19 -0.68 -5.88
C HIS A 75 1.06 -0.98 -7.36
N GLU A 76 1.15 0.05 -8.21
CA GLU A 76 1.15 -0.14 -9.67
C GLU A 76 2.34 -0.97 -10.14
N ILE A 77 3.51 -0.73 -9.56
CA ILE A 77 4.73 -1.45 -9.87
C ILE A 77 4.58 -2.95 -9.59
N ALA A 78 3.80 -3.33 -8.58
CA ALA A 78 3.56 -4.74 -8.25
C ALA A 78 2.83 -5.49 -9.39
N HIS A 79 2.01 -4.78 -10.18
CA HIS A 79 1.19 -5.34 -11.27
C HIS A 79 1.76 -5.14 -12.67
N PHE A 80 2.87 -4.42 -12.81
CA PHE A 80 3.50 -4.28 -14.12
C PHE A 80 3.88 -5.64 -14.70
N LYS A 81 3.46 -5.86 -15.96
CA LYS A 81 3.83 -7.04 -16.74
C LYS A 81 5.34 -7.24 -16.71
N LYS A 82 5.77 -8.49 -16.62
CA LYS A 82 7.20 -8.85 -16.59
C LYS A 82 7.93 -8.25 -17.79
N GLY A 83 9.01 -7.51 -17.52
CA GLY A 83 9.81 -6.84 -18.56
C GLY A 83 9.31 -5.46 -18.99
N SER A 84 8.13 -5.02 -18.54
CA SER A 84 7.64 -3.66 -18.78
C SER A 84 8.12 -2.67 -17.72
N PHE A 85 8.12 -1.37 -18.05
CA PHE A 85 8.42 -0.25 -17.13
C PHE A 85 9.72 -0.42 -16.32
N VAL A 86 10.72 -1.11 -16.85
CA VAL A 86 11.97 -1.44 -16.14
C VAL A 86 12.70 -0.19 -15.65
N VAL A 87 12.80 0.83 -16.50
CA VAL A 87 13.42 2.11 -16.15
C VAL A 87 12.61 2.83 -15.07
N PHE A 88 11.28 2.88 -15.22
CA PHE A 88 10.40 3.49 -14.22
C PHE A 88 10.58 2.85 -12.85
N ARG A 89 10.65 1.51 -12.76
CA ARG A 89 10.88 0.79 -11.49
C ARG A 89 12.21 1.18 -10.83
N LYS A 90 13.28 1.32 -11.62
CA LYS A 90 14.60 1.73 -11.12
C LYS A 90 14.57 3.18 -10.62
N VAL A 91 14.00 4.10 -11.40
CA VAL A 91 13.91 5.52 -11.04
C VAL A 91 13.00 5.72 -9.83
N TRP A 92 11.89 4.98 -9.74
CA TRP A 92 11.01 5.00 -8.58
C TRP A 92 11.74 4.55 -7.31
N ASN A 93 12.51 3.46 -7.37
CA ASN A 93 13.32 3.02 -6.24
C ASN A 93 14.37 4.08 -5.85
N LEU A 94 15.05 4.68 -6.82
CA LEU A 94 16.07 5.70 -6.56
C LEU A 94 15.50 6.95 -5.87
N ILE A 95 14.32 7.43 -6.32
CA ILE A 95 13.73 8.70 -5.87
C ILE A 95 12.81 8.51 -4.65
N CYS A 96 12.14 7.36 -4.51
CA CYS A 96 11.18 7.09 -3.43
C CYS A 96 11.55 5.84 -2.63
N GLY A 97 11.75 4.69 -3.27
CA GLY A 97 11.96 3.42 -2.58
C GLY A 97 13.10 3.44 -1.56
N TYR A 98 14.33 3.74 -1.99
CA TYR A 98 15.50 3.77 -1.11
C TYR A 98 15.47 4.95 -0.12
N PRO A 99 15.17 6.20 -0.53
CA PRO A 99 15.13 7.32 0.41
C PRO A 99 14.07 7.17 1.51
N LEU A 100 12.96 6.48 1.23
CA LEU A 100 11.89 6.21 2.19
C LEU A 100 12.01 4.83 2.86
N MET A 101 13.11 4.10 2.64
CA MET A 101 13.35 2.75 3.19
C MET A 101 12.23 1.72 2.85
N ILE A 102 11.59 1.90 1.69
CA ILE A 102 10.52 1.03 1.16
C ILE A 102 10.81 0.55 -0.27
N PRO A 103 11.94 -0.13 -0.52
CA PRO A 103 12.26 -0.63 -1.85
C PRO A 103 11.18 -1.61 -2.34
N ILE A 104 10.97 -1.66 -3.67
CA ILE A 104 9.93 -2.47 -4.34
C ILE A 104 9.84 -3.90 -3.80
N PHE A 105 10.97 -4.53 -3.48
CA PHE A 105 10.96 -5.94 -3.04
C PHE A 105 10.19 -6.20 -1.74
N LEU A 106 9.98 -5.18 -0.89
CA LEU A 106 9.16 -5.32 0.32
C LEU A 106 7.68 -5.50 0.00
N TYR A 107 7.22 -5.08 -1.18
CA TYR A 107 5.79 -5.07 -1.52
C TYR A 107 5.44 -6.01 -2.66
N GLN A 108 6.22 -6.01 -3.74
CA GLN A 108 5.80 -6.58 -5.04
C GLN A 108 5.19 -7.98 -4.95
N SER A 109 5.89 -8.97 -4.36
CA SER A 109 5.35 -10.33 -4.31
C SER A 109 4.29 -10.53 -3.24
N VAL A 110 4.33 -9.76 -2.15
CA VAL A 110 3.32 -9.83 -1.07
C VAL A 110 1.99 -9.36 -1.60
N HIS A 111 1.99 -8.24 -2.32
CA HIS A 111 0.80 -7.71 -2.95
C HIS A 111 0.30 -8.61 -4.08
N PHE A 112 1.21 -9.13 -4.91
CA PHE A 112 0.80 -10.09 -5.95
C PHE A 112 0.18 -11.36 -5.35
N ASP A 113 0.70 -11.86 -4.23
CA ASP A 113 0.15 -13.01 -3.51
C ASP A 113 -1.25 -12.70 -2.95
N HIS A 114 -1.49 -11.49 -2.44
CA HIS A 114 -2.82 -11.06 -1.96
C HIS A 114 -3.95 -11.20 -3.00
N HIS A 115 -3.67 -11.03 -4.30
CA HIS A 115 -4.66 -11.21 -5.36
C HIS A 115 -4.93 -12.68 -5.73
N LYS A 116 -4.15 -13.63 -5.21
CA LYS A 116 -4.35 -15.06 -5.51
C LYS A 116 -5.49 -15.61 -4.66
N GLN A 117 -6.39 -16.35 -5.31
CA GLN A 117 -7.57 -16.87 -4.65
C GLN A 117 -7.25 -17.72 -3.40
N ASN A 118 -6.21 -18.55 -3.47
CA ASN A 118 -5.75 -19.44 -2.40
C ASN A 118 -4.85 -18.76 -1.35
N PHE A 119 -4.67 -17.44 -1.44
CA PHE A 119 -3.97 -16.62 -0.46
C PHE A 119 -4.93 -15.65 0.21
N TYR A 120 -5.70 -14.89 -0.58
CA TYR A 120 -6.55 -13.81 -0.10
C TYR A 120 -7.30 -14.18 1.18
N GLY A 121 -7.11 -13.40 2.23
CA GLY A 121 -7.84 -13.56 3.48
C GLY A 121 -7.44 -14.77 4.33
N THR A 122 -6.46 -15.57 3.91
CA THR A 122 -5.88 -16.67 4.69
C THR A 122 -4.62 -16.22 5.43
N GLN A 123 -4.06 -17.07 6.29
CA GLN A 123 -2.78 -16.81 6.97
C GLN A 123 -1.57 -16.61 6.02
N LYS A 124 -1.71 -16.99 4.74
CA LYS A 124 -0.68 -16.78 3.71
C LYS A 124 -0.68 -15.35 3.17
N ASP A 125 -1.72 -14.57 3.45
CA ASP A 125 -1.90 -13.22 2.94
C ASP A 125 -1.36 -12.18 3.93
N GLY A 126 -0.23 -11.57 3.59
CA GLY A 126 0.34 -10.49 4.41
C GLY A 126 -0.48 -9.20 4.37
N GLU A 127 -1.33 -8.98 3.37
CA GLU A 127 -2.13 -7.76 3.20
C GLU A 127 -3.57 -7.90 3.71
N TYR A 128 -3.86 -8.97 4.43
CA TYR A 128 -5.15 -9.15 5.07
C TYR A 128 -5.01 -9.52 6.54
N PHE A 129 -5.80 -8.85 7.37
CA PHE A 129 -5.98 -9.20 8.77
C PHE A 129 -7.47 -9.05 9.10
N PRO A 130 -8.15 -10.05 9.68
CA PRO A 130 -9.60 -10.03 9.87
C PRO A 130 -10.01 -9.09 11.03
N PHE A 131 -9.84 -7.78 10.83
CA PHE A 131 -10.14 -6.74 11.82
C PHE A 131 -11.58 -6.80 12.36
N ALA A 132 -12.53 -7.28 11.56
CA ALA A 132 -13.92 -7.40 11.98
C ALA A 132 -14.13 -8.47 13.07
N SER A 133 -13.30 -9.51 13.16
CA SER A 133 -13.38 -10.53 14.23
C SER A 133 -12.42 -10.28 15.39
N LYS A 134 -11.21 -9.77 15.11
CA LYS A 134 -10.13 -9.69 16.12
C LYS A 134 -10.31 -8.57 17.16
N GLY A 135 -11.21 -7.62 16.91
CA GLY A 135 -11.59 -6.57 17.88
C GLY A 135 -10.92 -5.21 17.65
N ARG A 136 -11.54 -4.17 18.22
CA ARG A 136 -11.21 -2.75 17.99
C ARG A 136 -9.78 -2.37 18.37
N LEU A 137 -9.22 -3.06 19.37
CA LEU A 137 -7.84 -2.86 19.78
C LEU A 137 -6.88 -3.07 18.61
N PHE A 138 -7.09 -4.08 17.76
CA PHE A 138 -6.22 -4.33 16.62
C PHE A 138 -6.34 -3.25 15.53
N ILE A 139 -7.51 -2.63 15.36
CA ILE A 139 -7.67 -1.47 14.47
C ILE A 139 -6.80 -0.31 14.96
N ALA A 140 -6.85 -0.01 16.26
CA ALA A 140 -6.03 1.05 16.87
C ALA A 140 -4.53 0.70 16.80
N LEU A 141 -4.16 -0.54 17.14
CA LEU A 141 -2.79 -1.02 17.05
C LEU A 141 -2.24 -0.94 15.63
N HIS A 142 -3.04 -1.23 14.59
CA HIS A 142 -2.59 -1.10 13.21
C HIS A 142 -2.16 0.34 12.86
N ILE A 143 -2.91 1.34 13.33
CA ILE A 143 -2.56 2.75 13.12
C ILE A 143 -1.36 3.14 13.97
N VAL A 144 -1.35 2.82 15.27
CA VAL A 144 -0.27 3.16 16.19
C VAL A 144 1.05 2.50 15.76
N PHE A 145 1.01 1.28 15.21
CA PHE A 145 2.19 0.57 14.75
C PHE A 145 2.94 1.32 13.64
N SER A 146 2.25 2.17 12.87
CA SER A 146 2.86 3.05 11.86
C SER A 146 3.97 3.96 12.40
N ILE A 147 3.94 4.26 13.70
CA ILE A 147 4.98 5.04 14.39
C ILE A 147 6.31 4.27 14.40
N PHE A 148 6.27 2.94 14.55
CA PHE A 148 7.47 2.10 14.64
C PHE A 148 8.04 1.69 13.29
N ILE A 149 7.23 1.68 12.21
CA ILE A 149 7.66 1.20 10.88
C ILE A 149 8.94 1.90 10.38
N PRO A 150 9.07 3.25 10.44
CA PRO A 150 10.28 3.91 9.96
C PRO A 150 11.53 3.49 10.75
N ILE A 151 11.41 3.33 12.07
CA ILE A 151 12.51 2.89 12.94
C ILE A 151 12.90 1.45 12.61
N ILE A 152 11.90 0.56 12.48
CA ILE A 152 12.11 -0.85 12.15
C ILE A 152 12.83 -0.99 10.81
N PHE A 153 12.38 -0.31 9.76
CA PHE A 153 13.04 -0.40 8.46
C PHE A 153 14.40 0.29 8.44
N PHE A 154 14.53 1.45 9.06
CA PHE A 154 15.82 2.12 9.16
C PHE A 154 16.87 1.22 9.83
N PHE A 155 16.52 0.65 10.99
CA PHE A 155 17.39 -0.28 11.71
C PHE A 155 17.64 -1.57 10.91
N ARG A 156 16.60 -2.13 10.27
CA ARG A 156 16.71 -3.30 9.40
C ARG A 156 17.70 -3.09 8.27
N PHE A 157 17.67 -1.94 7.60
CA PHE A 157 18.53 -1.65 6.46
C PHE A 157 19.93 -1.20 6.87
N VAL A 158 20.05 -0.30 7.83
CA VAL A 158 21.35 0.28 8.22
C VAL A 158 22.17 -0.68 9.08
N VAL A 159 21.53 -1.42 9.98
CA VAL A 159 22.22 -2.26 10.98
C VAL A 159 22.06 -3.74 10.68
N LEU A 160 20.82 -4.23 10.54
CA LEU A 160 20.61 -5.68 10.46
C LEU A 160 21.01 -6.28 9.10
N THR A 161 20.88 -5.51 8.02
CA THR A 161 21.25 -5.98 6.68
C THR A 161 22.70 -6.42 6.59
N PRO A 162 23.72 -5.59 6.90
CA PRO A 162 25.12 -6.03 6.84
C PRO A 162 25.40 -7.21 7.78
N LEU A 163 24.85 -7.18 9.01
CA LEU A 163 25.00 -8.28 9.97
C LEU A 163 24.39 -9.59 9.47
N SER A 164 23.28 -9.52 8.73
CA SER A 164 22.61 -10.71 8.20
C SER A 164 23.43 -11.46 7.15
N TYR A 165 24.37 -10.80 6.47
CA TYR A 165 25.28 -11.48 5.54
C TYR A 165 26.35 -12.32 6.28
N LEU A 166 26.53 -12.10 7.58
CA LEU A 166 27.45 -12.86 8.43
C LEU A 166 26.75 -13.99 9.20
N HIS A 167 25.42 -13.94 9.35
CA HIS A 167 24.67 -14.88 10.17
C HIS A 167 23.39 -15.38 9.46
N SER A 168 23.36 -16.67 9.10
CA SER A 168 22.25 -17.29 8.35
C SER A 168 20.91 -17.27 9.09
N GLY A 169 20.91 -17.46 10.41
CA GLY A 169 19.70 -17.34 11.25
C GLY A 169 19.05 -15.95 11.17
N LEU A 170 19.84 -14.88 11.40
CA LEU A 170 19.40 -13.50 11.22
C LEU A 170 18.90 -13.24 9.78
N ARG A 171 19.61 -13.74 8.76
CA ARG A 171 19.16 -13.62 7.36
C ARG A 171 17.77 -14.20 7.14
N ASN A 172 17.52 -15.40 7.67
CA ASN A 172 16.24 -16.07 7.56
C ASN A 172 15.14 -15.29 8.26
N PHE A 173 15.41 -14.83 9.49
CA PHE A 173 14.49 -14.02 10.25
C PHE A 173 14.12 -12.72 9.53
N LEU A 174 15.12 -11.98 9.01
CA LEU A 174 14.86 -10.75 8.26
C LEU A 174 14.01 -11.00 7.02
N ILE A 175 14.30 -12.05 6.26
CA ILE A 175 13.54 -12.39 5.05
C ILE A 175 12.08 -12.74 5.39
N GLN A 176 11.85 -13.51 6.45
CA GLN A 176 10.52 -13.99 6.81
C GLN A 176 9.66 -12.94 7.52
N LYS A 177 10.27 -12.09 8.36
CA LYS A 177 9.54 -11.23 9.31
C LYS A 177 9.70 -9.72 9.10
N ILE A 178 10.82 -9.26 8.55
CA ILE A 178 11.13 -7.82 8.42
C ILE A 178 11.54 -7.47 6.98
N SER A 179 10.96 -8.20 6.02
CA SER A 179 11.16 -7.96 4.59
C SER A 179 9.82 -7.97 3.87
N SER A 180 8.78 -7.41 4.47
CA SER A 180 7.47 -7.23 3.84
C SER A 180 6.79 -5.97 4.36
N LEU A 181 6.02 -5.32 3.50
CA LEU A 181 5.01 -4.33 3.88
C LEU A 181 3.68 -5.08 4.02
N ASN A 182 3.40 -5.56 5.24
CA ASN A 182 2.25 -6.39 5.58
C ASN A 182 1.43 -5.77 6.73
N ILE A 183 0.18 -6.20 6.83
CA ILE A 183 -0.76 -5.83 7.91
C ILE A 183 -0.64 -6.81 9.08
N ASP A 184 -0.65 -8.12 8.80
CA ASP A 184 -0.62 -9.15 9.84
C ASP A 184 0.80 -9.30 10.41
N LEU A 185 0.98 -8.97 11.69
CA LEU A 185 2.27 -9.09 12.38
C LEU A 185 2.75 -10.55 12.52
N ASN A 186 1.86 -11.53 12.42
CA ASN A 186 2.20 -12.94 12.47
C ASN A 186 2.66 -13.50 11.12
N TYR A 187 2.45 -12.75 10.03
CA TYR A 187 2.82 -13.14 8.68
C TYR A 187 4.26 -13.65 8.59
N GLN A 188 4.46 -14.65 7.72
CA GLN A 188 5.77 -15.21 7.42
C GLN A 188 5.93 -15.26 5.91
N ARG A 189 6.83 -14.42 5.38
CA ARG A 189 7.06 -14.37 3.94
C ARG A 189 7.70 -15.68 3.47
N ALA A 190 7.01 -16.36 2.56
CA ALA A 190 7.56 -17.54 1.90
C ALA A 190 8.78 -17.17 1.05
N ARG A 191 9.86 -17.96 1.11
CA ARG A 191 11.05 -17.74 0.27
C ARG A 191 10.72 -17.78 -1.23
N SER A 192 9.79 -18.66 -1.62
CA SER A 192 9.28 -18.75 -2.99
C SER A 192 8.56 -17.47 -3.45
N SER A 193 7.93 -16.74 -2.54
CA SER A 193 7.33 -15.42 -2.82
C SER A 193 8.43 -14.39 -3.13
N LEU A 194 9.42 -14.26 -2.24
CA LEU A 194 10.54 -13.33 -2.46
C LEU A 194 11.34 -13.64 -3.73
N ALA A 195 11.55 -14.93 -4.04
CA ALA A 195 12.27 -15.37 -5.24
C ALA A 195 11.64 -14.88 -6.56
N GLN A 196 10.33 -14.57 -6.58
CA GLN A 196 9.67 -13.98 -7.74
C GLN A 196 10.13 -12.53 -8.01
N THR A 197 10.66 -11.84 -6.99
CA THR A 197 11.19 -10.48 -7.13
C THR A 197 12.66 -10.51 -7.54
N LYS A 198 12.92 -10.51 -8.86
CA LYS A 198 14.30 -10.47 -9.38
C LYS A 198 15.08 -9.25 -8.87
N GLY A 199 16.33 -9.47 -8.46
CA GLY A 199 17.25 -8.40 -8.04
C GLY A 199 16.94 -7.81 -6.67
N TRP A 200 16.17 -8.49 -5.82
CA TRP A 200 15.82 -8.00 -4.49
C TRP A 200 17.06 -7.77 -3.59
N GLN A 201 18.11 -8.60 -3.70
CA GLN A 201 19.36 -8.40 -2.94
C GLN A 201 20.05 -7.10 -3.33
N ILE A 202 20.04 -6.75 -4.62
CA ILE A 202 20.61 -5.48 -5.10
C ILE A 202 19.81 -4.32 -4.50
N GLN A 203 18.48 -4.39 -4.51
CA GLN A 203 17.64 -3.35 -3.91
C GLN A 203 17.91 -3.21 -2.41
N GLU A 204 18.05 -4.32 -1.70
CA GLU A 204 18.41 -4.34 -0.28
C GLU A 204 19.76 -3.67 -0.01
N ILE A 205 20.80 -4.04 -0.76
CA ILE A 205 22.15 -3.47 -0.63
C ILE A 205 22.11 -1.96 -0.92
N LEU A 206 21.42 -1.54 -1.98
CA LEU A 206 21.30 -0.13 -2.31
C LEU A 206 20.52 0.65 -1.25
N THR A 207 19.49 0.06 -0.64
CA THR A 207 18.76 0.68 0.49
C THR A 207 19.66 0.82 1.71
N CYS A 208 20.47 -0.21 2.01
CA CYS A 208 21.47 -0.18 3.07
C CYS A 208 22.51 0.93 2.84
N ILE A 209 23.08 1.02 1.64
CA ILE A 209 24.02 2.08 1.24
C ILE A 209 23.36 3.46 1.39
N TYR A 210 22.10 3.62 0.97
CA TYR A 210 21.37 4.88 1.11
C TYR A 210 21.22 5.29 2.58
N GLY A 211 20.83 4.36 3.44
CA GLY A 211 20.68 4.62 4.88
C GLY A 211 22.01 4.92 5.57
N MET A 212 23.08 4.19 5.24
CA MET A 212 24.43 4.46 5.75
C MET A 212 24.94 5.82 5.27
N SER A 213 24.68 6.17 4.00
CA SER A 213 25.04 7.47 3.44
C SER A 213 24.30 8.60 4.17
N PHE A 214 23.02 8.40 4.49
CA PHE A 214 22.23 9.36 5.27
C PHE A 214 22.85 9.61 6.66
N ILE A 215 23.28 8.55 7.37
CA ILE A 215 24.03 8.68 8.62
C ILE A 215 25.39 9.36 8.42
N GLY A 216 26.12 9.00 7.37
CA GLY A 216 27.40 9.60 7.02
C GLY A 216 27.29 11.11 6.82
N LEU A 217 26.30 11.57 6.05
CA LEU A 217 26.04 12.99 5.80
C LEU A 217 25.78 13.78 7.10
N ILE A 218 25.09 13.17 8.08
CA ILE A 218 24.89 13.77 9.41
C ILE A 218 26.21 13.83 10.18
N LYS A 219 26.95 12.71 10.22
CA LYS A 219 28.22 12.59 10.95
C LYS A 219 29.27 13.57 10.44
N PHE A 220 29.34 13.76 9.13
CA PHE A 220 30.26 14.72 8.47
C PHE A 220 29.71 16.15 8.42
N LYS A 221 28.59 16.44 9.09
CA LYS A 221 27.95 17.76 9.17
C LYS A 221 27.57 18.38 7.81
N ILE A 222 27.49 17.57 6.75
CA ILE A 222 26.98 17.99 5.43
C ILE A 222 25.47 18.20 5.50
N MET A 223 24.79 17.44 6.35
CA MET A 223 23.34 17.53 6.57
C MET A 223 23.04 17.70 8.06
N PRO A 224 22.07 18.58 8.44
CA PRO A 224 21.72 18.78 9.85
C PRO A 224 21.15 17.51 10.49
N ALA A 225 21.49 17.25 11.77
CA ALA A 225 20.95 16.10 12.51
C ALA A 225 19.41 16.12 12.61
N LYS A 226 18.79 17.32 12.66
CA LYS A 226 17.32 17.50 12.62
C LYS A 226 16.66 16.89 11.37
N SER A 227 17.43 16.63 10.31
CA SER A 227 16.91 16.00 9.09
C SER A 227 16.42 14.58 9.35
N LEU A 228 17.05 13.84 10.27
CA LEU A 228 16.60 12.51 10.66
C LEU A 228 15.25 12.55 11.38
N ILE A 229 15.03 13.55 12.24
CA ILE A 229 13.77 13.75 12.98
C ILE A 229 12.65 14.10 12.00
N ILE A 230 12.87 15.07 11.10
CA ILE A 230 11.86 15.49 10.13
C ILE A 230 11.56 14.35 9.14
N TRP A 231 12.58 13.60 8.71
CA TRP A 231 12.40 12.39 7.89
C TRP A 231 11.56 11.35 8.61
N TYR A 232 11.84 11.08 9.90
CA TYR A 232 11.05 10.17 10.71
C TYR A 232 9.58 10.63 10.79
N CYS A 233 9.33 11.89 11.16
CA CYS A 233 7.98 12.45 11.24
C CYS A 233 7.22 12.36 9.90
N LEU A 234 7.92 12.63 8.79
CA LEU A 234 7.37 12.51 7.44
C LEU A 234 6.94 11.08 7.16
N LEU A 235 7.83 10.09 7.32
CA LEU A 235 7.51 8.70 7.05
C LEU A 235 6.41 8.16 7.97
N THR A 236 6.48 8.48 9.27
CA THR A 236 5.40 8.12 10.21
C THR A 236 4.06 8.67 9.73
N SER A 237 4.01 9.92 9.28
CA SER A 237 2.78 10.53 8.75
C SER A 237 2.29 9.83 7.48
N VAL A 238 3.20 9.51 6.54
CA VAL A 238 2.90 8.73 5.33
C VAL A 238 2.32 7.36 5.69
N PHE A 239 2.91 6.63 6.64
CA PHE A 239 2.40 5.33 7.09
C PHE A 239 1.06 5.43 7.81
N ILE A 240 0.84 6.46 8.64
CA ILE A 240 -0.47 6.68 9.30
C ILE A 240 -1.57 6.89 8.26
N VAL A 241 -1.35 7.75 7.26
CA VAL A 241 -2.32 7.95 6.17
C VAL A 241 -2.57 6.64 5.43
N ASN A 242 -1.50 5.88 5.15
CA ASN A 242 -1.60 4.57 4.52
C ASN A 242 -2.41 3.57 5.34
N SER A 243 -2.16 3.45 6.65
CA SER A 243 -2.87 2.54 7.55
C SER A 243 -4.36 2.88 7.64
N ILE A 244 -4.70 4.16 7.70
CA ILE A 244 -6.10 4.61 7.67
C ILE A 244 -6.75 4.23 6.33
N ARG A 245 -6.06 4.44 5.20
CA ARG A 245 -6.54 4.02 3.88
C ARG A 245 -6.76 2.52 3.82
N THR A 246 -5.82 1.73 4.31
CA THR A 246 -5.85 0.27 4.32
C THR A 246 -7.09 -0.24 5.06
N LEU A 247 -7.39 0.30 6.24
CA LEU A 247 -8.62 -0.02 6.98
C LEU A 247 -9.92 0.25 6.20
N ALA A 248 -9.87 1.07 5.15
CA ALA A 248 -10.99 1.38 4.28
C ALA A 248 -10.91 0.71 2.89
N ALA A 249 -9.92 -0.15 2.65
CA ALA A 249 -9.75 -0.87 1.39
C ALA A 249 -10.59 -2.15 1.34
N HIS A 250 -10.83 -2.77 2.50
CA HIS A 250 -11.60 -3.99 2.67
C HIS A 250 -12.59 -3.90 3.83
N ARG A 251 -13.57 -4.81 3.85
CA ARG A 251 -14.51 -4.99 4.95
C ARG A 251 -13.95 -5.89 6.05
N TYR A 252 -12.94 -6.71 5.72
CA TYR A 252 -12.23 -7.60 6.63
C TYR A 252 -13.15 -8.64 7.32
N LEU A 253 -14.14 -9.15 6.59
CA LEU A 253 -15.19 -10.03 7.12
C LEU A 253 -14.87 -11.52 7.08
N ASN A 254 -13.78 -11.95 6.42
CA ASN A 254 -13.35 -13.34 6.40
C ASN A 254 -12.76 -13.79 7.75
N THR A 255 -13.61 -14.15 8.69
CA THR A 255 -13.20 -14.43 10.08
C THR A 255 -12.54 -15.79 10.27
N ASN A 256 -12.86 -16.74 9.41
CA ASN A 256 -12.35 -18.12 9.49
C ASN A 256 -11.01 -18.28 8.79
N GLU A 257 -10.50 -17.22 8.15
CA GLU A 257 -9.22 -17.21 7.44
C GLU A 257 -9.12 -18.32 6.36
N ASN A 258 -10.27 -18.68 5.79
CA ASN A 258 -10.41 -19.70 4.74
C ASN A 258 -10.36 -19.08 3.35
N GLU A 259 -10.10 -19.90 2.33
CA GLU A 259 -10.14 -19.45 0.94
C GLU A 259 -11.55 -18.95 0.57
N LEU A 260 -11.62 -17.75 0.00
CA LEU A 260 -12.88 -17.15 -0.46
C LEU A 260 -13.13 -17.45 -1.93
N SER A 261 -14.40 -17.48 -2.32
CA SER A 261 -14.76 -17.42 -3.74
C SER A 261 -14.36 -16.08 -4.34
N PHE A 262 -14.13 -16.03 -5.65
CA PHE A 262 -13.84 -14.77 -6.35
C PHE A 262 -14.90 -13.69 -6.09
N THR A 263 -16.17 -14.08 -6.03
CA THR A 263 -17.28 -13.16 -5.73
C THR A 263 -17.16 -12.59 -4.31
N ASP A 264 -16.81 -13.41 -3.32
CA ASP A 264 -16.67 -12.98 -1.93
C ASP A 264 -15.46 -12.06 -1.73
N GLN A 265 -14.34 -12.33 -2.43
CA GLN A 265 -13.17 -11.44 -2.43
C GLN A 265 -13.50 -10.05 -2.96
N MET A 266 -14.25 -10.00 -4.06
CA MET A 266 -14.76 -8.73 -4.61
C MET A 266 -15.69 -8.03 -3.60
N LEU A 267 -16.62 -8.75 -2.98
CA LEU A 267 -17.58 -8.17 -2.02
C LEU A 267 -16.93 -7.68 -0.73
N ASP A 268 -15.82 -8.30 -0.33
CA ASP A 268 -15.01 -7.86 0.80
C ASP A 268 -14.17 -6.63 0.44
N SER A 269 -13.82 -6.43 -0.83
CA SER A 269 -13.11 -5.25 -1.31
C SER A 269 -14.02 -4.02 -1.51
N ILE A 270 -13.46 -2.82 -1.36
CA ILE A 270 -14.24 -1.57 -1.33
C ILE A 270 -13.88 -0.64 -2.50
N ASN A 271 -14.89 -0.12 -3.17
CA ASN A 271 -14.79 1.04 -4.04
C ASN A 271 -15.30 2.28 -3.29
N ASN A 272 -14.47 3.31 -3.20
CA ASN A 272 -14.79 4.58 -2.56
C ASN A 272 -14.59 5.74 -3.55
N PRO A 273 -15.50 5.95 -4.53
CA PRO A 273 -15.37 7.06 -5.48
C PRO A 273 -15.26 8.42 -4.77
N GLY A 274 -16.02 8.59 -3.68
CA GLY A 274 -15.98 9.72 -2.76
C GLY A 274 -15.97 11.11 -3.41
N ASN A 275 -15.37 12.08 -2.73
CA ASN A 275 -15.21 13.43 -3.26
C ASN A 275 -14.03 13.47 -4.25
N ARG A 276 -14.23 14.12 -5.41
CA ARG A 276 -13.24 14.16 -6.50
C ARG A 276 -11.88 14.76 -6.11
N TRP A 277 -11.84 15.64 -5.10
CA TRP A 277 -10.66 16.37 -4.67
C TRP A 277 -10.04 15.78 -3.40
N ILE A 278 -10.87 15.35 -2.45
CA ILE A 278 -10.41 14.90 -1.13
C ILE A 278 -10.01 13.42 -1.17
N THR A 279 -10.81 12.57 -1.82
CA THR A 279 -10.57 11.12 -1.79
C THR A 279 -9.22 10.71 -2.41
N PRO A 280 -8.78 11.30 -3.53
CA PRO A 280 -7.45 11.01 -4.07
C PRO A 280 -6.28 11.41 -3.16
N LEU A 281 -6.48 12.24 -2.12
CA LEU A 281 -5.40 12.59 -1.18
C LEU A 281 -5.07 11.44 -0.24
N TRP A 282 -6.07 10.69 0.22
CA TRP A 282 -5.87 9.55 1.13
C TRP A 282 -5.89 8.19 0.42
N ALA A 283 -6.51 8.07 -0.76
CA ALA A 283 -6.45 6.88 -1.62
C ALA A 283 -6.05 7.25 -3.07
N PRO A 284 -4.80 7.70 -3.29
CA PRO A 284 -4.29 8.09 -4.60
C PRO A 284 -4.06 6.87 -5.51
N VAL A 285 -3.56 7.12 -6.71
CA VAL A 285 -3.10 6.08 -7.65
C VAL A 285 -4.15 4.97 -7.85
N GLY A 286 -5.42 5.37 -8.01
CA GLY A 286 -6.53 4.45 -8.29
C GLY A 286 -7.01 3.60 -7.11
N LEU A 287 -6.34 3.63 -5.95
CA LEU A 287 -6.65 2.81 -4.77
C LEU A 287 -8.04 3.08 -4.18
N ARG A 288 -8.64 4.23 -4.49
CA ARG A 288 -10.05 4.49 -4.16
C ARG A 288 -11.03 3.58 -4.91
N TYR A 289 -10.56 2.80 -5.89
CA TYR A 289 -11.36 1.82 -6.63
C TYR A 289 -10.86 0.39 -6.36
N HIS A 290 -10.59 0.07 -5.09
CA HIS A 290 -9.91 -1.17 -4.69
C HIS A 290 -10.66 -2.45 -5.11
N ALA A 291 -11.99 -2.49 -5.00
CA ALA A 291 -12.75 -3.64 -5.51
C ALA A 291 -12.67 -3.78 -7.04
N THR A 292 -12.60 -2.66 -7.77
CA THR A 292 -12.38 -2.68 -9.23
C THR A 292 -10.99 -3.20 -9.58
N HIS A 293 -10.00 -2.81 -8.79
CA HIS A 293 -8.63 -3.28 -8.88
C HIS A 293 -8.54 -4.80 -8.64
N HIS A 294 -9.16 -5.32 -7.58
CA HIS A 294 -9.22 -6.76 -7.31
C HIS A 294 -9.87 -7.58 -8.43
N LEU A 295 -10.87 -7.02 -9.12
CA LEU A 295 -11.47 -7.68 -10.29
C LEU A 295 -10.51 -7.70 -11.51
N PHE A 296 -9.70 -6.66 -11.67
CA PHE A 296 -8.86 -6.44 -12.85
C PHE A 296 -7.50 -5.82 -12.46
N PRO A 297 -6.62 -6.58 -11.79
CA PRO A 297 -5.38 -6.04 -11.22
C PRO A 297 -4.39 -5.52 -12.29
N ASP A 298 -4.50 -6.01 -13.52
CA ASP A 298 -3.70 -5.56 -14.66
C ASP A 298 -4.19 -4.24 -15.28
N LEU A 299 -5.31 -3.66 -14.82
CA LEU A 299 -5.77 -2.36 -15.33
C LEU A 299 -4.87 -1.23 -14.78
N PRO A 300 -4.39 -0.32 -15.64
CA PRO A 300 -3.65 0.85 -15.20
C PRO A 300 -4.46 1.71 -14.21
N TYR A 301 -3.85 2.22 -13.13
CA TYR A 301 -4.60 2.96 -12.11
C TYR A 301 -5.44 4.13 -12.67
N HIS A 302 -4.90 4.82 -13.69
CA HIS A 302 -5.51 6.03 -14.25
C HIS A 302 -6.80 5.73 -15.03
N VAL A 303 -7.07 4.47 -15.37
CA VAL A 303 -8.32 4.05 -16.01
C VAL A 303 -9.31 3.41 -15.04
N LEU A 304 -8.93 3.09 -13.80
CA LEU A 304 -9.83 2.43 -12.82
C LEU A 304 -11.11 3.22 -12.56
N GLY A 305 -11.05 4.56 -12.56
CA GLY A 305 -12.25 5.38 -12.44
C GLY A 305 -13.19 5.28 -13.64
N LYS A 306 -12.64 5.12 -14.86
CA LYS A 306 -13.42 4.88 -16.08
C LYS A 306 -14.03 3.48 -16.07
N ALA A 307 -13.26 2.47 -15.67
CA ALA A 307 -13.74 1.10 -15.49
C ALA A 307 -14.88 1.05 -14.48
N HIS A 308 -14.72 1.65 -13.30
CA HIS A 308 -15.75 1.73 -12.27
C HIS A 308 -17.06 2.32 -12.79
N ARG A 309 -17.00 3.45 -13.51
CA ARG A 309 -18.20 4.07 -14.09
C ARG A 309 -18.89 3.16 -15.12
N ARG A 310 -18.13 2.46 -15.96
CA ARG A 310 -18.69 1.52 -16.95
C ARG A 310 -19.35 0.32 -16.27
N LEU A 311 -18.69 -0.27 -15.28
CA LEU A 311 -19.23 -1.41 -14.53
C LEU A 311 -20.51 -1.03 -13.81
N LEU A 312 -20.51 0.09 -13.07
CA LEU A 312 -21.70 0.54 -12.34
C LEU A 312 -22.87 0.89 -13.28
N LYS A 313 -22.59 1.53 -14.43
CA LYS A 313 -23.60 1.86 -15.45
C LYS A 313 -24.26 0.62 -16.05
N ASN A 314 -23.47 -0.43 -16.34
CA ASN A 314 -23.96 -1.60 -17.09
C ASN A 314 -24.45 -2.76 -16.20
N LEU A 315 -23.99 -2.83 -14.95
CA LEU A 315 -24.40 -3.86 -13.99
C LEU A 315 -25.51 -3.37 -13.05
N GLY A 316 -25.61 -2.05 -12.82
CA GLY A 316 -26.59 -1.46 -11.92
C GLY A 316 -26.11 -1.31 -10.48
N LYS A 317 -26.73 -0.39 -9.73
CA LYS A 317 -26.37 -0.06 -8.34
C LYS A 317 -26.71 -1.18 -7.35
N ASP A 318 -27.76 -1.95 -7.62
CA ASP A 318 -28.20 -3.05 -6.75
C ASP A 318 -27.50 -4.39 -7.06
N SER A 319 -26.58 -4.39 -8.04
CA SER A 319 -25.78 -5.56 -8.38
C SER A 319 -24.74 -5.90 -7.30
N LEU A 320 -24.16 -7.10 -7.38
CA LEU A 320 -23.03 -7.49 -6.52
C LEU A 320 -21.87 -6.50 -6.59
N TYR A 321 -21.57 -5.95 -7.78
CA TYR A 321 -20.56 -4.91 -7.92
C TYR A 321 -20.97 -3.62 -7.22
N GLY A 322 -22.23 -3.21 -7.34
CA GLY A 322 -22.74 -2.00 -6.67
C GLY A 322 -22.66 -2.07 -5.14
N LYS A 323 -22.78 -3.27 -4.55
CA LYS A 323 -22.56 -3.51 -3.11
C LYS A 323 -21.14 -3.20 -2.64
N THR A 324 -20.14 -3.15 -3.53
CA THR A 324 -18.76 -2.77 -3.15
C THR A 324 -18.58 -1.27 -2.94
N VAL A 325 -19.58 -0.44 -3.28
CA VAL A 325 -19.44 1.02 -3.36
C VAL A 325 -19.81 1.71 -2.04
N PHE A 326 -18.91 2.56 -1.55
CA PHE A 326 -19.08 3.37 -0.34
C PHE A 326 -18.82 4.86 -0.59
N SER A 327 -19.42 5.71 0.25
CA SER A 327 -19.38 7.17 0.13
C SER A 327 -18.47 7.81 1.18
N GLY A 328 -17.16 7.67 1.01
CA GLY A 328 -16.16 8.32 1.86
C GLY A 328 -15.55 7.42 2.92
N LEU A 329 -14.51 7.92 3.59
CA LEU A 329 -13.68 7.16 4.53
C LEU A 329 -14.44 6.79 5.81
N TRP A 330 -15.17 7.76 6.38
CA TRP A 330 -15.81 7.63 7.68
C TRP A 330 -16.88 6.54 7.76
N PRO A 331 -17.80 6.39 6.77
CA PRO A 331 -18.76 5.29 6.81
C PRO A 331 -18.11 3.91 6.86
N VAL A 332 -17.02 3.71 6.10
CA VAL A 332 -16.30 2.42 6.04
C VAL A 332 -15.64 2.11 7.39
N ILE A 333 -14.85 3.05 7.92
CA ILE A 333 -14.17 2.85 9.21
C ILE A 333 -15.18 2.69 10.35
N SER A 334 -16.27 3.47 10.33
CA SER A 334 -17.33 3.37 11.35
C SER A 334 -18.02 2.02 11.31
N GLN A 335 -18.26 1.47 10.11
CA GLN A 335 -18.84 0.16 9.95
C GLN A 335 -17.90 -0.94 10.45
N LEU A 336 -16.61 -0.89 10.06
CA LEU A 336 -15.60 -1.82 10.55
C LEU A 336 -15.49 -1.79 12.08
N TRP A 337 -15.43 -0.58 12.67
CA TRP A 337 -15.38 -0.41 14.13
C TRP A 337 -16.62 -0.95 14.84
N LYS A 338 -17.80 -0.80 14.24
CA LYS A 338 -19.07 -1.32 14.79
C LYS A 338 -19.14 -2.85 14.76
N TYR A 339 -18.66 -3.49 13.70
CA TYR A 339 -18.63 -4.95 13.60
C TYR A 339 -17.52 -5.58 14.44
N SER A 340 -16.38 -4.89 14.54
CA SER A 340 -15.24 -5.33 15.34
C SER A 340 -15.62 -5.46 16.82
N GLY A 341 -15.59 -6.69 17.32
CA GLY A 341 -15.91 -7.04 18.72
C GLY A 341 -17.36 -7.44 18.99
N LYS A 342 -18.25 -7.52 17.99
CA LYS A 342 -19.64 -8.00 18.17
C LYS A 342 -19.81 -9.52 18.02
N GLN A 343 -18.72 -10.27 17.84
CA GLN A 343 -18.76 -11.71 17.60
C GLN A 343 -19.06 -12.59 18.83
N LYS A 344 -19.58 -12.01 19.92
CA LYS A 344 -20.15 -12.77 21.05
C LYS A 344 -21.66 -13.05 20.92
N LEU A 345 -22.33 -12.68 19.82
CA LEU A 345 -23.80 -12.69 19.75
C LEU A 345 -24.42 -13.46 18.58
N ILE A 346 -23.69 -14.32 17.87
CA ILE A 346 -24.31 -15.26 16.92
C ILE A 346 -23.63 -16.62 17.07
N CYS A 347 -24.17 -17.42 17.99
CA CYS A 347 -24.12 -18.88 17.98
C CYS A 347 -25.57 -19.35 17.97
#